data_AF-A0A5M7QE89-F1
#
_entry.id   AF-A0A5M7QE89-F1
#
_cell.length_a   1.000
_cell.length_b   1.000
_cell.length_c   1.000
_cell.angle_alpha   90.00
_cell.angle_beta   90.00
_cell.angle_gamma   90.00
#
_symmetry.space_group_name_H-M   'P 1'
#
loop_
_entity.id
_entity.type
_entity.pdbx_description
1 polymer ?
#
loop_
_entity_poly.entity_id
_entity_poly.type
_entity_poly.pdbx_seq_one_letter_code
_entity_poly.pdbx_strand_id
1 'polypeptide(L)'
;FMPVRQKLSLDQNTARTMCSLLDGLLIDYVAFCLTGSRKKSGKDALIIGWGIEDRTRIWLEGWRLSQHGWRIDVLAEPLDVPRPELFPGMNMFVFTGKKLTRRQQEQLSHWQEQGYSVRLHEPA
;
A
#
# COMPACT_ATOMS: atom_id res chain seq x y z
N PHE A 1 -16.40 35.99 15.43
CA PHE A 1 -15.41 34.91 15.29
C PHE A 1 -16.13 33.57 15.42
N MET A 2 -16.15 32.76 14.36
CA MET A 2 -16.70 31.40 14.43
C MET A 2 -15.66 30.45 15.05
N PRO A 3 -16.04 29.57 16.00
CA PRO A 3 -15.15 28.56 16.57
C PRO A 3 -14.58 27.64 15.48
N VAL A 4 -13.28 27.31 15.58
CA VAL A 4 -12.60 26.37 14.67
C VAL A 4 -13.32 25.03 14.58
N ARG A 5 -13.90 24.55 15.69
CA ARG A 5 -14.73 23.33 15.72
C ARG A 5 -15.95 23.38 14.80
N GLN A 6 -16.58 24.55 14.64
CA GLN A 6 -17.73 24.72 13.75
C GLN A 6 -17.31 24.82 12.27
N LYS A 7 -16.13 25.36 11.95
CA LYS A 7 -15.60 25.30 10.57
C LYS A 7 -15.22 23.87 10.17
N LEU A 8 -14.61 23.12 11.10
CA LEU A 8 -14.24 21.72 10.88
C LEU A 8 -15.46 20.80 10.75
N SER A 9 -16.60 21.14 11.36
CA SER A 9 -17.83 20.34 11.24
C SER A 9 -18.65 20.62 9.99
N LEU A 10 -18.40 21.73 9.26
CA LEU A 10 -19.31 22.24 8.23
C LEU A 10 -18.76 22.24 6.80
N ASP A 11 -17.48 21.92 6.58
CA ASP A 11 -16.93 21.97 5.22
C ASP A 11 -16.19 20.68 4.85
N GLN A 12 -16.79 19.91 3.94
CA GLN A 12 -16.18 18.72 3.35
C GLN A 12 -14.83 19.03 2.69
N ASN A 13 -14.63 20.25 2.19
CA ASN A 13 -13.34 20.64 1.61
C ASN A 13 -12.28 20.79 2.70
N THR A 14 -12.59 21.48 3.80
CA THR A 14 -11.69 21.58 4.95
C THR A 14 -11.33 20.20 5.51
N ALA A 15 -12.30 19.30 5.68
CA ALA A 15 -12.04 17.94 6.13
C ALA A 15 -11.13 17.17 5.15
N ARG A 16 -11.41 17.25 3.83
CA ARG A 16 -10.57 16.62 2.80
C ARG A 16 -9.14 17.17 2.80
N THR A 17 -8.97 18.48 2.95
CA THR A 17 -7.64 19.11 3.06
C THR A 17 -6.90 18.63 4.30
N MET A 18 -7.57 18.55 5.45
CA MET A 18 -6.96 18.04 6.68
C MET A 18 -6.59 16.55 6.58
N CYS A 19 -7.45 15.72 5.97
CA CYS A 19 -7.12 14.32 5.67
C CYS A 19 -5.89 14.22 4.75
N SER A 20 -5.85 15.01 3.68
CA SER A 20 -4.71 15.01 2.76
C SER A 20 -3.40 15.45 3.44
N LEU A 21 -3.46 16.41 4.38
CA LEU A 21 -2.29 16.78 5.19
C LEU A 21 -1.84 15.62 6.08
N LEU A 22 -2.78 14.95 6.75
CA LEU A 22 -2.48 13.78 7.58
C LEU A 22 -1.90 12.63 6.76
N ASP A 23 -2.46 12.36 5.58
CA ASP A 23 -1.96 11.37 4.63
C ASP A 23 -0.48 11.62 4.28
N GLY A 24 -0.13 12.88 3.99
CA GLY A 24 1.25 13.28 3.73
C GLY A 24 2.19 13.00 4.92
N LEU A 25 1.77 13.35 6.14
CA LEU A 25 2.54 13.08 7.36
C LEU A 25 2.71 11.59 7.63
N LEU A 26 1.67 10.78 7.39
CA LEU A 26 1.72 9.33 7.55
C LEU A 26 2.67 8.69 6.54
N ILE A 27 2.60 9.10 5.27
CA ILE A 27 3.50 8.60 4.21
C ILE A 27 4.95 8.95 4.54
N ASP A 28 5.23 10.19 4.96
CA ASP A 28 6.58 10.63 5.35
C ASP A 28 7.14 9.79 6.51
N TYR A 29 6.35 9.61 7.57
CA TYR A 29 6.74 8.79 8.71
C TYR A 29 6.98 7.32 8.31
N VAL A 30 6.10 6.75 7.48
CA VAL A 30 6.30 5.39 6.95
C VAL A 30 7.58 5.31 6.12
N ALA A 31 7.83 6.25 5.21
CA ALA A 31 9.02 6.26 4.37
C ALA A 31 10.30 6.30 5.21
N PHE A 32 10.30 7.06 6.30
CA PHE A 32 11.37 7.05 7.30
C PHE A 32 11.54 5.65 7.94
N CYS A 33 10.44 5.02 8.39
CA CYS A 33 10.49 3.67 8.95
C CYS A 33 11.00 2.62 7.95
N LEU A 34 10.56 2.67 6.70
CA LEU A 34 10.99 1.76 5.63
C LEU A 34 12.48 1.96 5.30
N THR A 35 12.96 3.19 5.28
CA THR A 35 14.39 3.49 5.12
C THR A 35 15.21 2.86 6.25
N GLY A 36 14.70 2.93 7.48
CA GLY A 36 15.32 2.27 8.64
C GLY A 36 15.31 0.73 8.55
N SER A 37 14.24 0.12 8.03
CA SER A 37 14.11 -1.34 7.93
C SER A 37 15.11 -1.97 6.95
N ARG A 38 15.54 -1.22 5.93
CA ARG A 38 16.54 -1.68 4.95
C ARG A 38 17.88 -2.10 5.55
N LYS A 39 18.25 -1.54 6.71
CA LYS A 39 19.49 -1.89 7.43
C LYS A 39 19.41 -3.22 8.17
N LYS A 40 18.22 -3.81 8.30
CA LYS A 40 17.99 -5.06 9.03
C LYS A 40 18.08 -6.26 8.08
N SER A 41 18.37 -7.43 8.65
CA SER A 41 18.21 -8.70 7.93
C SER A 41 16.76 -8.88 7.49
N GLY A 42 16.55 -9.30 6.25
CA GLY A 42 15.22 -9.49 5.68
C GLY A 42 15.28 -9.91 4.22
N LYS A 43 14.12 -10.17 3.64
CA LYS A 43 13.97 -10.40 2.19
C LYS A 43 13.42 -9.15 1.53
N ASP A 44 13.91 -8.84 0.33
CA ASP A 44 13.37 -7.73 -0.45
C ASP A 44 12.03 -8.10 -1.07
N ALA A 45 11.08 -7.18 -1.00
CA ALA A 45 9.80 -7.31 -1.67
C ALA A 45 9.21 -5.94 -2.07
N LEU A 46 8.32 -5.96 -3.05
CA LEU A 46 7.54 -4.83 -3.53
C LEU A 46 6.08 -5.00 -3.11
N ILE A 47 5.45 -3.96 -2.56
CA ILE A 47 3.99 -3.92 -2.37
C ILE A 47 3.32 -3.07 -3.45
N ILE A 48 2.22 -3.58 -4.01
CA ILE A 48 1.46 -2.99 -5.11
C ILE A 48 -0.02 -2.91 -4.68
N GLY A 49 -0.61 -1.71 -4.75
CA GLY A 49 -2.07 -1.58 -4.65
C GLY A 49 -2.75 -2.11 -5.91
N TRP A 50 -3.77 -2.95 -5.78
CA TRP A 50 -4.50 -3.54 -6.90
C TRP A 50 -5.99 -3.20 -6.88
N GLY A 51 -6.40 -2.29 -7.77
CA GLY A 51 -7.80 -1.86 -7.88
C GLY A 51 -8.30 -1.14 -6.62
N ILE A 52 -7.44 -0.29 -6.03
CA ILE A 52 -7.72 0.52 -4.85
C ILE A 52 -7.38 1.99 -5.11
N GLU A 53 -8.02 2.89 -4.37
CA GLU A 53 -7.80 4.34 -4.49
C GLU A 53 -6.96 4.90 -3.33
N ASP A 54 -6.99 4.23 -2.18
CA ASP A 54 -6.31 4.68 -0.97
C ASP A 54 -4.80 4.42 -1.04
N ARG A 55 -4.06 5.44 -1.48
CA ARG A 55 -2.59 5.41 -1.58
C ARG A 55 -1.94 5.30 -0.21
N THR A 56 -2.41 6.08 0.78
CA THR A 56 -1.86 6.09 2.14
C THR A 56 -1.91 4.70 2.76
N ARG A 57 -2.99 3.95 2.53
CA ARG A 57 -3.12 2.60 3.05
C ARG A 57 -2.06 1.65 2.54
N ILE A 58 -1.63 1.76 1.27
CA ILE A 58 -0.55 0.93 0.72
C ILE A 58 0.75 1.14 1.51
N TRP A 59 1.07 2.40 1.81
CA TRP A 59 2.25 2.73 2.62
C TRP A 59 2.15 2.13 4.02
N LEU A 60 1.01 2.26 4.69
CA LEU A 60 0.79 1.67 6.03
C LEU A 60 0.93 0.14 6.02
N GLU A 61 0.42 -0.54 4.98
CA GLU A 61 0.57 -1.99 4.83
C GLU A 61 2.02 -2.39 4.50
N GLY A 62 2.73 -1.60 3.71
CA GLY A 62 4.16 -1.76 3.48
C GLY A 62 4.97 -1.65 4.78
N TRP A 63 4.63 -0.68 5.63
CA TRP A 63 5.22 -0.57 6.97
C TRP A 63 4.92 -1.82 7.81
N ARG A 64 3.69 -2.33 7.78
CA ARG A 64 3.32 -3.56 8.50
C ARG A 64 4.15 -4.75 8.05
N LEU A 65 4.30 -4.97 6.75
CA LEU A 65 5.18 -6.01 6.21
C LEU A 65 6.64 -5.85 6.68
N SER A 66 7.13 -4.60 6.79
CA SER A 66 8.48 -4.35 7.27
C SER A 66 8.72 -4.77 8.73
N GLN A 67 7.67 -4.82 9.54
CA GLN A 67 7.75 -5.33 10.91
C GLN A 67 7.83 -6.87 10.95
N HIS A 68 7.56 -7.56 9.83
CA HIS A 68 7.56 -9.01 9.69
C HIS A 68 8.76 -9.53 8.88
N GLY A 69 9.90 -8.82 8.92
CA GLY A 69 11.16 -9.28 8.33
C GLY A 69 11.30 -9.03 6.82
N TRP A 70 10.44 -8.20 6.23
CA TRP A 70 10.58 -7.77 4.84
C TRP A 70 11.25 -6.40 4.72
N ARG A 71 12.08 -6.23 3.69
CA ARG A 71 12.53 -4.92 3.23
C ARG A 71 11.61 -4.54 2.08
N ILE A 72 10.73 -3.57 2.34
CA ILE A 72 9.63 -3.25 1.44
C ILE A 72 9.94 -1.99 0.65
N ASP A 73 9.82 -2.11 -0.67
CA ASP A 73 9.59 -1.00 -1.57
C ASP A 73 8.08 -0.87 -1.83
N VAL A 74 7.60 0.36 -1.94
CA VAL A 74 6.18 0.67 -2.14
C VAL A 74 5.99 1.25 -3.55
N LEU A 75 5.13 0.64 -4.36
CA LEU A 75 4.68 1.28 -5.59
C LEU A 75 3.73 2.43 -5.23
N ALA A 76 4.15 3.66 -5.51
CA ALA A 76 3.44 4.86 -5.07
C ALA A 76 2.01 4.97 -5.63
N GLU A 77 1.82 4.51 -6.88
CA GLU A 77 0.51 4.50 -7.54
C GLU A 77 -0.09 3.09 -7.54
N PRO A 78 -1.36 2.94 -7.10
CA PRO A 78 -2.12 1.72 -7.30
C PRO A 78 -2.30 1.42 -8.80
N LEU A 79 -2.40 0.13 -9.13
CA LEU A 79 -2.62 -0.33 -10.50
C LEU A 79 -3.98 -1.04 -10.60
N ASP A 80 -4.72 -0.78 -11.66
CA ASP A 80 -5.91 -1.58 -11.99
C ASP A 80 -5.53 -2.98 -12.47
N VAL A 81 -4.42 -3.06 -13.22
CA VAL A 81 -3.90 -4.29 -13.81
C VAL A 81 -2.39 -4.38 -13.50
N PRO A 82 -2.00 -4.96 -12.36
CA PRO A 82 -0.61 -5.26 -12.05
C PRO A 82 0.03 -6.13 -13.13
N ARG A 83 1.31 -5.92 -13.38
CA ARG A 83 2.11 -6.66 -14.37
C ARG A 83 3.39 -7.18 -13.71
N PRO A 84 3.34 -8.37 -13.09
CA PRO A 84 4.49 -8.98 -12.41
C PRO A 84 5.73 -9.13 -13.30
N GLU A 85 5.52 -9.27 -14.62
CA GLU A 85 6.59 -9.38 -15.62
C GLU A 85 7.50 -8.14 -15.68
N LEU A 86 7.06 -6.98 -15.18
CA LEU A 86 7.88 -5.77 -15.08
C LEU A 86 8.88 -5.81 -13.91
N PHE A 87 8.71 -6.76 -12.98
CA PHE A 87 9.52 -6.89 -11.77
C PHE A 87 10.08 -8.32 -11.64
N PRO A 88 10.85 -8.80 -12.63
CA PRO A 88 11.29 -10.19 -12.67
C PRO A 88 12.16 -10.54 -11.47
N GLY A 89 11.88 -11.69 -10.85
CA GLY A 89 12.63 -12.21 -9.69
C GLY A 89 12.36 -11.51 -8.35
N MET A 90 11.54 -10.45 -8.32
CA MET A 90 11.16 -9.79 -7.08
C MET A 90 10.06 -10.55 -6.34
N ASN A 91 10.10 -10.55 -5.00
CA ASN A 91 8.92 -10.91 -4.21
C ASN A 91 7.92 -9.78 -4.28
N MET A 92 6.66 -10.08 -4.53
CA MET A 92 5.60 -9.09 -4.71
C MET A 92 4.43 -9.40 -3.80
N PHE A 93 3.91 -8.36 -3.16
CA PHE A 93 2.66 -8.36 -2.43
C PHE A 93 1.65 -7.50 -3.17
N VAL A 94 0.49 -8.06 -3.51
CA VAL A 94 -0.65 -7.29 -4.00
C VAL A 94 -1.62 -7.01 -2.86
N PHE A 95 -2.10 -5.78 -2.76
CA PHE A 95 -3.02 -5.34 -1.72
C PHE A 95 -4.29 -4.77 -2.36
N THR A 96 -5.44 -5.36 -2.04
CA THR A 96 -6.75 -4.97 -2.58
C THR A 96 -7.65 -4.27 -1.55
N GLY A 97 -7.24 -4.21 -0.28
CA GLY A 97 -8.04 -3.63 0.83
C GLY A 97 -9.35 -4.36 1.16
N LYS A 98 -9.76 -5.30 0.32
CA LYS A 98 -10.98 -6.10 0.40
C LYS A 98 -10.72 -7.49 -0.16
N LYS A 99 -11.64 -8.43 0.08
CA LYS A 99 -11.58 -9.77 -0.51
C LYS A 99 -11.46 -9.71 -2.03
N LEU A 100 -10.62 -10.59 -2.60
CA LEU A 100 -10.46 -10.68 -4.05
C LEU A 100 -11.78 -10.99 -4.74
N THR A 101 -12.01 -10.32 -5.87
CA THR A 101 -13.02 -10.77 -6.82
C THR A 101 -12.60 -12.08 -7.46
N ARG A 102 -13.55 -12.84 -8.04
CA ARG A 102 -13.25 -14.09 -8.76
C ARG A 102 -12.18 -13.88 -9.84
N ARG A 103 -12.30 -12.80 -10.61
CA ARG A 103 -11.32 -12.44 -11.65
C ARG A 103 -9.94 -12.15 -11.08
N GLN A 104 -9.85 -11.42 -9.96
CA GLN A 104 -8.56 -11.16 -9.31
C GLN A 104 -7.95 -12.44 -8.73
N GLN A 105 -8.78 -13.35 -8.19
CA GLN A 105 -8.30 -14.65 -7.72
C GLN A 105 -7.73 -15.49 -8.87
N GLU A 106 -8.46 -15.60 -9.99
CA GLU A 106 -8.00 -16.30 -11.19
C GLU A 106 -6.69 -15.71 -11.73
N GLN A 107 -6.60 -14.38 -11.80
CA GLN A 107 -5.41 -13.68 -12.27
C GLN A 107 -4.20 -13.88 -11.34
N LEU A 108 -4.41 -13.84 -10.02
CA LEU A 108 -3.35 -14.10 -9.05
C LEU A 108 -2.82 -15.53 -9.16
N SER A 109 -3.71 -16.52 -9.28
CA SER A 109 -3.34 -17.92 -9.49
C SER A 109 -2.54 -18.08 -10.78
N HIS A 110 -2.98 -17.44 -11.86
CA HIS A 110 -2.27 -17.50 -13.15
C HIS A 110 -0.84 -16.96 -13.07
N TRP A 111 -0.63 -15.83 -12.38
CA TRP A 111 0.73 -15.31 -12.17
C TRP A 111 1.60 -16.26 -11.35
N GLN A 112 1.04 -16.93 -10.34
CA GLN A 112 1.76 -17.91 -9.53
C GLN A 112 2.12 -19.16 -10.33
N GLU A 113 1.22 -19.65 -11.19
CA GLU A 113 1.48 -20.76 -12.11
C GLU A 113 2.58 -20.44 -13.13
N GLN A 114 2.69 -19.18 -13.55
CA GLN A 114 3.79 -18.67 -14.40
C GLN A 114 5.13 -18.55 -13.65
N GLY A 115 5.15 -18.79 -12.34
CA GLY A 115 6.35 -18.77 -11.51
C GLY A 115 6.69 -17.40 -10.90
N TYR A 116 5.82 -16.39 -11.03
CA TYR A 116 6.04 -15.12 -10.37
C TYR A 116 5.80 -15.24 -8.85
N SER A 117 6.71 -14.68 -8.04
CA SER A 117 6.60 -14.67 -6.57
C SER A 117 5.61 -13.60 -6.10
N VAL A 118 4.34 -13.71 -6.50
CA VAL A 118 3.26 -12.76 -6.15
C VAL A 118 2.33 -13.38 -5.11
N ARG A 119 2.01 -12.63 -4.06
CA ARG A 119 1.12 -13.08 -2.98
C ARG A 119 0.12 -11.99 -2.63
N LEU A 120 -1.08 -12.39 -2.23
CA LEU A 120 -2.05 -11.48 -1.64
C LEU A 120 -1.59 -11.06 -0.24
N HIS A 121 -1.66 -9.78 0.06
CA HIS A 121 -1.50 -9.22 1.40
C HIS A 121 -2.86 -8.83 1.95
N GLU A 122 -3.32 -9.55 2.97
CA GLU A 122 -4.58 -9.24 3.65
C GLU A 122 -4.40 -8.02 4.56
N PRO A 123 -5.39 -7.12 4.68
CA PRO A 123 -5.37 -6.06 5.68
C PRO A 123 -5.36 -6.65 7.10
N ALA A 124 -4.85 -5.87 8.05
CA ALA A 124 -4.99 -6.16 9.48
C ALA A 124 -6.44 -6.01 9.96
#